data_AF-A0A329MFF6-F1
#
_entry.id   AF-A0A329MFF6-F1
#
_cell.length_a   1.000
_cell.length_b   1.000
_cell.length_c   1.000
_cell.angle_alpha   90.00
_cell.angle_beta   90.00
_cell.angle_gamma   90.00
#
_symmetry.space_group_name_H-M   'P 1'
#
loop_
_entity.id
_entity.type
_entity.pdbx_description
1 polymer ?
#
loop_
_entity_poly.entity_id
_entity_poly.type
_entity_poly.pdbx_seq_one_letter_code
_entity_poly.pdbx_strand_id
1 'polypeptide(L)'
;MKFSIRNSIRWSIFISIVTFILACIFTVASTTLLEGVTWAIGMLVVIVLVFIGIFFDIMGLAAAAANEVPFHGMASEKVSGSRHAIFIVRNADRFSNFCNDVVGDVASVISGAASAAVVIKLMSSFGDGNEVMRTVVSVVFTAVVSALTVGGKAMGKSFAIHYSTDIVLFIGKLFYVLEHRLKIRIFTPKRKQKTNTKRGNKRARTNQSA
;
A
#
# COMPACT_ATOMS: atom_id res chain seq x y z
N MET A 1 -19.40 17.76 12.44
CA MET A 1 -18.58 16.57 12.78
C MET A 1 -17.46 17.01 13.71
N LYS A 2 -17.27 16.41 14.89
CA LYS A 2 -16.14 16.77 15.78
C LYS A 2 -14.89 15.97 15.37
N PHE A 3 -14.00 16.62 14.61
CA PHE A 3 -12.69 16.06 14.26
C PHE A 3 -11.87 15.89 15.55
N SER A 4 -11.67 14.65 16.02
CA SER A 4 -10.94 14.39 17.26
C SER A 4 -9.43 14.43 16.99
N ILE A 5 -8.88 15.64 17.00
CA ILE A 5 -7.44 15.92 16.82
C ILE A 5 -6.57 15.00 17.70
N ARG A 6 -7.03 14.71 18.93
CA ARG A 6 -6.34 13.81 19.88
C ARG A 6 -6.23 12.36 19.41
N ASN A 7 -7.19 11.87 18.61
CA ASN A 7 -7.10 10.53 18.00
C ASN A 7 -6.20 10.54 16.76
N SER A 8 -6.28 11.59 15.92
CA SER A 8 -5.41 11.74 14.76
C SER A 8 -3.93 11.82 15.18
N ILE A 9 -3.60 12.65 16.18
CA ILE A 9 -2.23 12.76 16.73
C ILE A 9 -1.72 11.42 17.26
N ARG A 10 -2.52 10.67 18.04
CA ARG A 10 -2.12 9.34 18.54
C ARG A 10 -1.86 8.35 17.40
N TRP A 11 -2.67 8.41 16.35
CA TRP A 11 -2.51 7.55 15.19
C TRP A 11 -1.29 7.95 14.35
N SER A 12 -1.01 9.25 14.15
CA SER A 12 0.20 9.74 13.49
C SER A 12 1.48 9.42 14.27
N ILE A 13 1.49 9.52 15.60
CA ILE A 13 2.63 9.11 16.44
C ILE A 13 2.87 7.60 16.29
N PHE A 14 1.80 6.79 16.33
CA PHE A 14 1.90 5.35 16.11
C PHE A 14 2.45 5.01 14.72
N ILE A 15 1.93 5.67 13.67
CA ILE A 15 2.44 5.51 12.30
C ILE A 15 3.92 5.88 12.23
N SER A 16 4.33 7.03 12.77
CA SER A 16 5.71 7.51 12.76
C SER A 16 6.68 6.53 13.43
N ILE A 17 6.32 5.94 14.58
CA ILE A 17 7.13 4.91 15.26
C ILE A 17 7.23 3.64 14.42
N VAL A 18 6.14 3.19 13.80
CA VAL A 18 6.13 2.01 12.91
C VAL A 18 6.97 2.28 11.66
N THR A 19 6.84 3.45 11.03
CA THR A 19 7.67 3.91 9.90
C THR A 19 9.14 3.93 10.27
N PHE A 20 9.50 4.46 11.44
CA PHE A 20 10.88 4.50 11.90
C PHE A 20 11.49 3.10 12.05
N ILE A 21 10.78 2.18 12.71
CA ILE A 21 11.25 0.79 12.87
C ILE A 21 11.39 0.09 11.51
N LEU A 22 10.41 0.24 10.62
CA LEU A 22 10.47 -0.31 9.26
C LEU A 22 11.63 0.31 8.46
N ALA A 23 11.82 1.63 8.54
CA ALA A 23 12.91 2.32 7.86
C ALA A 23 14.27 1.83 8.35
N CYS A 24 14.47 1.62 9.65
CA CYS A 24 15.70 1.02 10.18
C CYS A 24 15.94 -0.38 9.60
N ILE A 25 14.93 -1.26 9.62
CA ILE A 25 15.04 -2.63 9.11
C ILE A 25 15.34 -2.65 7.61
N PHE A 26 14.58 -1.89 6.80
CA PHE A 26 14.79 -1.80 5.36
C PHE A 26 16.12 -1.12 5.00
N THR A 27 16.58 -0.14 5.77
CA THR A 27 17.88 0.52 5.55
C THR A 27 19.01 -0.48 5.76
N VAL A 28 19.02 -1.19 6.90
CA VAL A 28 20.03 -2.23 7.18
C VAL A 28 20.00 -3.33 6.13
N ALA A 29 18.81 -3.82 5.77
CA ALA A 29 18.69 -4.83 4.70
C ALA A 29 19.22 -4.31 3.36
N SER A 30 18.89 -3.07 2.98
CA SER A 30 19.36 -2.44 1.74
C SER A 30 20.88 -2.23 1.74
N THR A 31 21.46 -1.72 2.83
CA THR A 31 22.91 -1.50 2.92
C THR A 31 23.68 -2.81 2.84
N THR A 32 23.27 -3.85 3.59
CA THR A 32 23.92 -5.17 3.53
C THR A 32 23.76 -5.83 2.15
N LEU A 33 22.60 -5.67 1.49
CA LEU A 33 22.42 -6.14 0.10
C LEU A 33 23.27 -5.34 -0.90
N LEU A 34 23.57 -4.07 -0.66
CA LEU A 34 24.41 -3.25 -1.54
C LEU A 34 25.91 -3.43 -1.26
N GLU A 35 26.34 -3.71 -0.03
CA GLU A 35 27.75 -3.72 0.38
C GLU A 35 28.61 -4.67 -0.45
N GLY A 36 28.21 -5.93 -0.58
CA GLY A 36 28.94 -6.96 -1.35
C GLY A 36 28.78 -6.89 -2.88
N VAL A 37 28.10 -5.86 -3.41
CA VAL A 37 27.57 -5.87 -4.77
C VAL A 37 28.21 -4.81 -5.67
N THR A 38 28.40 -5.14 -6.95
CA THR A 38 28.98 -4.23 -7.97
C THR A 38 28.03 -3.09 -8.32
N TRP A 39 28.55 -2.00 -8.88
CA TRP A 39 27.73 -0.83 -9.26
C TRP A 39 26.57 -1.21 -10.19
N ALA A 40 26.78 -2.11 -11.15
CA ALA A 40 25.78 -2.51 -12.15
C ALA A 40 24.61 -3.27 -11.53
N ILE A 41 24.88 -4.20 -10.61
CA ILE A 41 23.83 -4.93 -9.89
C ILE A 41 23.16 -4.00 -8.87
N GLY A 42 23.90 -3.06 -8.28
CA GLY A 42 23.34 -2.02 -7.41
C GLY A 42 22.29 -1.15 -8.13
N MET A 43 22.53 -0.78 -9.39
CA MET A 43 21.52 -0.06 -10.21
C MET A 43 20.23 -0.88 -10.36
N LEU A 44 20.32 -2.19 -10.57
CA LEU A 44 19.16 -3.08 -10.65
C LEU A 44 18.38 -3.09 -9.32
N VAL A 45 19.07 -3.17 -8.18
CA VAL A 45 18.44 -3.13 -6.85
C VAL A 45 17.70 -1.80 -6.63
N VAL A 46 18.30 -0.66 -7.00
CA VAL A 46 17.63 0.66 -6.93
C VAL A 46 16.34 0.68 -7.75
N ILE A 47 16.38 0.19 -8.99
CA ILE A 47 15.20 0.13 -9.88
C ILE A 47 14.11 -0.77 -9.27
N VAL A 48 14.47 -1.92 -8.70
CA VAL A 48 13.52 -2.80 -8.00
C VAL A 48 12.89 -2.11 -6.79
N LEU A 49 13.67 -1.38 -5.98
CA LEU A 49 13.14 -0.61 -4.84
C LEU A 49 12.15 0.49 -5.28
N VAL A 50 12.43 1.20 -6.38
CA VAL A 50 11.52 2.18 -6.98
C VAL A 50 10.20 1.53 -7.39
N PHE A 51 10.24 0.39 -8.09
CA PHE A 51 9.03 -0.34 -8.49
C PHE A 51 8.23 -0.85 -7.29
N ILE A 52 8.89 -1.32 -6.23
CA ILE A 52 8.23 -1.71 -4.97
C ILE A 52 7.49 -0.51 -4.36
N GLY A 53 8.14 0.66 -4.28
CA GLY A 53 7.51 1.88 -3.76
C GLY A 53 6.29 2.32 -4.56
N ILE A 54 6.39 2.31 -5.90
CA ILE A 54 5.26 2.62 -6.80
C ILE A 54 4.11 1.61 -6.63
N PHE A 55 4.42 0.32 -6.51
CA PHE A 55 3.42 -0.72 -6.33
C PHE A 55 2.60 -0.53 -5.05
N PHE A 56 3.25 -0.18 -3.93
CA PHE A 56 2.55 0.12 -2.68
C PHE A 56 1.72 1.42 -2.75
N ASP A 57 2.19 2.47 -3.44
CA ASP A 57 1.41 3.71 -3.69
C ASP A 57 0.13 3.42 -4.50
N ILE A 58 0.22 2.52 -5.50
CA ILE A 58 -0.93 2.04 -6.28
C ILE A 58 -1.91 1.27 -5.39
N MET A 59 -1.43 0.37 -4.52
CA MET A 59 -2.29 -0.40 -3.61
C MET A 59 -3.07 0.49 -2.64
N GLY A 60 -2.40 1.48 -2.03
CA GLY A 60 -3.03 2.37 -1.06
C GLY A 60 -4.03 3.30 -1.71
N LEU A 61 -3.67 3.93 -2.83
CA LEU A 61 -4.61 4.79 -3.56
C LEU A 61 -5.80 4.01 -4.14
N ALA A 62 -5.60 2.79 -4.64
CA ALA A 62 -6.69 1.94 -5.10
C ALA A 62 -7.68 1.62 -3.96
N ALA A 63 -7.17 1.35 -2.75
CA ALA A 63 -8.00 1.16 -1.57
C ALA A 63 -8.79 2.43 -1.18
N ALA A 64 -8.21 3.62 -1.32
CA ALA A 64 -8.90 4.89 -1.09
C ALA A 64 -9.94 5.24 -2.17
N ALA A 65 -9.72 4.83 -3.42
CA ALA A 65 -10.61 5.10 -4.55
C ALA A 65 -11.74 4.07 -4.73
N ALA A 66 -11.60 2.86 -4.19
CA ALA A 66 -12.57 1.78 -4.37
C ALA A 66 -13.88 2.00 -3.59
N ASN A 67 -14.99 1.52 -4.14
CA ASN A 67 -16.33 1.66 -3.57
C ASN A 67 -16.80 0.32 -2.94
N GLU A 68 -17.47 0.34 -1.78
CA GLU A 68 -17.95 -0.88 -1.10
C GLU A 68 -19.02 -1.66 -1.92
N VAL A 69 -19.80 -0.98 -2.77
CA VAL A 69 -20.96 -1.55 -3.51
C VAL A 69 -20.62 -2.80 -4.34
N PRO A 70 -19.65 -2.78 -5.29
CA PRO A 70 -19.31 -3.97 -6.09
C PRO A 70 -18.91 -5.18 -5.23
N PHE A 71 -18.19 -4.97 -4.14
CA PHE A 71 -17.74 -6.07 -3.28
C PHE A 71 -18.89 -6.74 -2.52
N HIS A 72 -20.01 -6.05 -2.26
CA HIS A 72 -21.20 -6.68 -1.68
C HIS A 72 -21.91 -7.63 -2.65
N GLY A 73 -21.90 -7.32 -3.95
CA GLY A 73 -22.34 -8.25 -5.00
C GLY A 73 -21.45 -9.49 -5.03
N MET A 74 -20.14 -9.28 -5.18
CA MET A 74 -19.12 -10.35 -5.18
C MET A 74 -19.16 -11.22 -3.91
N ALA A 75 -19.44 -10.65 -2.74
CA ALA A 75 -19.59 -11.39 -1.49
C ALA A 75 -20.87 -12.23 -1.41
N SER A 76 -21.92 -11.84 -2.16
CA SER A 76 -23.16 -12.60 -2.29
C SER A 76 -22.98 -13.81 -3.22
N GLU A 77 -22.20 -13.64 -4.29
CA GLU A 77 -21.75 -14.72 -5.18
C GLU A 77 -20.61 -15.57 -4.60
N LYS A 78 -20.15 -15.27 -3.38
CA LYS A 78 -19.08 -15.97 -2.64
C LYS A 78 -17.70 -15.92 -3.33
N VAL A 79 -17.41 -14.88 -4.12
CA VAL A 79 -16.08 -14.63 -4.70
C VAL A 79 -15.04 -14.59 -3.58
N SER A 80 -13.94 -15.33 -3.75
CA SER A 80 -12.83 -15.36 -2.78
C SER A 80 -12.20 -13.97 -2.59
N GLY A 81 -11.80 -13.65 -1.36
CA GLY A 81 -11.25 -12.33 -1.01
C GLY A 81 -12.25 -11.18 -0.91
N SER A 82 -13.50 -11.32 -1.37
CA SER A 82 -14.52 -10.26 -1.33
C SER A 82 -14.77 -9.68 0.06
N ARG A 83 -14.81 -10.52 1.11
CA ARG A 83 -14.96 -10.06 2.51
C ARG A 83 -13.77 -9.26 3.02
N HIS A 84 -12.56 -9.64 2.62
CA HIS A 84 -11.33 -8.92 2.95
C HIS A 84 -11.25 -7.59 2.19
N ALA A 85 -11.66 -7.56 0.93
CA ALA A 85 -11.80 -6.33 0.14
C ALA A 85 -12.77 -5.34 0.81
N ILE A 86 -13.97 -5.79 1.25
CA ILE A 86 -14.90 -4.94 2.02
C ILE A 86 -14.22 -4.37 3.27
N PHE A 87 -13.44 -5.17 4.01
CA PHE A 87 -12.74 -4.69 5.19
C PHE A 87 -11.67 -3.63 4.85
N ILE A 88 -10.91 -3.83 3.76
CA ILE A 88 -9.90 -2.88 3.29
C ILE A 88 -10.56 -1.53 2.94
N VAL A 89 -11.61 -1.53 2.12
CA VAL A 89 -12.32 -0.28 1.74
C VAL A 89 -12.89 0.43 2.98
N ARG A 90 -13.48 -0.33 3.90
CA ARG A 90 -14.06 0.22 5.14
C ARG A 90 -13.02 0.82 6.09
N ASN A 91 -11.75 0.46 5.92
CA ASN A 91 -10.60 0.99 6.65
C ASN A 91 -9.61 1.72 5.73
N ALA A 92 -10.06 2.16 4.55
CA ALA A 92 -9.21 2.66 3.47
C ALA A 92 -8.27 3.79 3.88
N ASP A 93 -8.75 4.77 4.65
CA ASP A 93 -7.94 5.88 5.19
C ASP A 93 -6.65 5.38 5.88
N ARG A 94 -6.76 4.37 6.76
CA ARG A 94 -5.60 3.81 7.47
C ARG A 94 -4.74 2.91 6.59
N PHE A 95 -5.35 2.18 5.66
CA PHE A 95 -4.63 1.28 4.76
C PHE A 95 -3.85 2.08 3.70
N SER A 96 -4.46 3.11 3.13
CA SER A 96 -3.87 4.04 2.16
C SER A 96 -2.66 4.73 2.77
N ASN A 97 -2.80 5.36 3.93
CA ASN A 97 -1.68 6.06 4.57
C ASN A 97 -0.57 5.09 5.01
N PHE A 98 -0.90 3.84 5.35
CA PHE A 98 0.13 2.82 5.59
C PHE A 98 0.86 2.44 4.29
N CYS A 99 0.16 2.12 3.21
CA CYS A 99 0.81 1.73 1.96
C CYS A 99 1.58 2.88 1.29
N ASN A 100 1.03 4.10 1.31
CA ASN A 100 1.63 5.27 0.67
C ASN A 100 2.70 5.89 1.56
N ASP A 101 2.33 6.39 2.74
CA ASP A 101 3.20 7.23 3.58
C ASP A 101 4.20 6.42 4.42
N VAL A 102 3.87 5.16 4.77
CA VAL A 102 4.79 4.29 5.53
C VAL A 102 5.66 3.46 4.59
N VAL A 103 5.06 2.75 3.63
CA VAL A 103 5.83 1.84 2.76
C VAL A 103 6.34 2.54 1.51
N GLY A 104 5.49 3.29 0.79
CA GLY A 104 5.85 3.98 -0.44
C GLY A 104 6.93 5.05 -0.24
N ASP A 105 6.77 5.93 0.74
CA ASP A 105 7.73 7.01 1.00
C ASP A 105 9.05 6.46 1.57
N VAL A 106 9.03 5.51 2.50
CA VAL A 106 10.27 4.83 2.97
C VAL A 106 10.99 4.11 1.84
N ALA A 107 10.27 3.38 0.98
CA ALA A 107 10.87 2.74 -0.20
C ALA A 107 11.51 3.79 -1.13
N SER A 108 10.86 4.94 -1.34
CA SER A 108 11.41 6.03 -2.15
C SER A 108 12.70 6.62 -1.55
N VAL A 109 12.71 6.92 -0.24
CA VAL A 109 13.88 7.46 0.48
C VAL A 109 15.04 6.47 0.45
N ILE A 110 14.78 5.19 0.72
CA ILE A 110 15.81 4.15 0.70
C ILE A 110 16.31 3.90 -0.72
N SER A 111 15.46 3.96 -1.74
CA SER A 111 15.89 3.86 -3.15
C SER A 111 16.79 5.04 -3.55
N GLY A 112 16.53 6.26 -3.05
CA GLY A 112 17.39 7.43 -3.24
C GLY A 112 18.74 7.31 -2.54
N ALA A 113 18.75 6.84 -1.28
CA ALA A 113 19.98 6.57 -0.54
C ALA A 113 20.82 5.45 -1.20
N ALA A 114 20.16 4.38 -1.67
CA ALA A 114 20.80 3.32 -2.45
C ALA A 114 21.35 3.85 -3.78
N SER A 115 20.63 4.75 -4.48
CA SER A 115 21.10 5.41 -5.69
C SER A 115 22.39 6.22 -5.43
N ALA A 116 22.45 6.96 -4.32
CA ALA A 116 23.66 7.68 -3.93
C ALA A 116 24.84 6.74 -3.63
N ALA A 117 24.60 5.64 -2.90
CA ALA A 117 25.62 4.62 -2.64
C ALA A 117 26.14 3.96 -3.92
N VAL A 118 25.26 3.69 -4.89
CA VAL A 118 25.62 3.15 -6.21
C VAL A 118 26.45 4.15 -7.02
N VAL A 119 26.10 5.44 -6.98
CA VAL A 119 26.89 6.53 -7.59
C VAL A 119 28.29 6.61 -6.97
N ILE A 120 28.43 6.52 -5.65
CA ILE A 120 29.76 6.51 -4.98
C ILE A 120 30.60 5.30 -5.43
N LYS A 121 29.98 4.11 -5.53
CA LYS A 121 30.66 2.89 -6.04
C LYS A 121 31.06 3.00 -7.51
N LEU A 122 30.22 3.61 -8.33
CA LEU A 122 30.52 3.93 -9.73
C LEU A 122 31.73 4.87 -9.83
N MET A 123 31.73 5.95 -9.03
CA MET A 123 32.84 6.92 -8.91
C MET A 123 34.12 6.33 -8.28
N SER A 124 34.05 5.12 -7.72
CA SER A 124 35.22 4.37 -7.22
C SER A 124 35.71 3.30 -8.21
N SER A 125 34.93 2.98 -9.26
CA SER A 125 35.23 1.91 -10.22
C SER A 125 35.89 2.40 -11.52
N PHE A 126 35.76 3.68 -11.87
CA PHE A 126 36.43 4.29 -13.01
C PHE A 126 37.75 4.93 -12.57
N GLY A 127 38.87 4.55 -13.20
CA GLY A 127 40.19 5.15 -12.94
C GLY A 127 40.29 6.64 -13.30
N ASP A 128 41.38 7.28 -12.87
CA ASP A 128 41.53 8.75 -12.74
C ASP A 128 41.64 9.56 -14.04
N GLY A 129 41.23 9.01 -15.18
CA GLY A 129 41.39 9.65 -16.49
C GLY A 129 40.24 10.54 -16.96
N ASN A 130 39.05 10.53 -16.32
CA ASN A 130 37.87 11.19 -16.90
C ASN A 130 36.77 11.61 -15.90
N GLU A 131 37.05 12.63 -15.08
CA GLU A 131 36.11 13.16 -14.06
C GLU A 131 34.79 13.68 -14.62
N VAL A 132 34.82 14.26 -15.83
CA VAL A 132 33.63 14.76 -16.53
C VAL A 132 32.69 13.59 -16.85
N MET A 133 33.23 12.48 -17.38
CA MET A 133 32.44 11.27 -17.62
C MET A 133 31.96 10.61 -16.32
N ARG A 134 32.82 10.57 -15.27
CA ARG A 134 32.49 10.18 -13.86
C ARG A 134 31.31 11.01 -13.27
N THR A 135 31.05 12.22 -13.78
CA THR A 135 29.95 13.13 -13.34
C THR A 135 28.71 13.06 -14.24
N VAL A 136 28.87 12.99 -15.57
CA VAL A 136 27.74 12.90 -16.50
C VAL A 136 26.93 11.62 -16.26
N VAL A 137 27.59 10.47 -16.05
CA VAL A 137 26.88 9.20 -15.83
C VAL A 137 26.12 9.20 -14.50
N SER A 138 26.66 9.79 -13.43
CA SER A 138 25.98 9.85 -12.12
C SER A 138 24.77 10.79 -12.13
N VAL A 139 24.87 11.94 -12.81
CA VAL A 139 23.76 12.87 -13.02
C VAL A 139 22.67 12.22 -13.88
N VAL A 140 23.02 11.60 -15.01
CA VAL A 140 22.06 10.88 -15.88
C VAL A 140 21.38 9.75 -15.12
N PHE A 141 22.12 8.93 -14.36
CA PHE A 141 21.53 7.85 -13.57
C PHE A 141 20.53 8.39 -12.52
N THR A 142 20.93 9.42 -11.76
CA THR A 142 20.06 10.03 -10.73
C THR A 142 18.82 10.68 -11.35
N ALA A 143 18.97 11.33 -12.52
CA ALA A 143 17.86 11.91 -13.27
C ALA A 143 16.90 10.84 -13.79
N VAL A 144 17.40 9.71 -14.30
CA VAL A 144 16.57 8.56 -14.72
C VAL A 144 15.82 7.95 -13.55
N VAL A 145 16.47 7.73 -12.40
CA VAL A 145 15.81 7.22 -11.18
C VAL A 145 14.72 8.18 -10.69
N SER A 146 14.99 9.49 -10.68
CA SER A 146 14.02 10.52 -10.31
C SER A 146 12.82 10.56 -11.27
N ALA A 147 13.08 10.59 -12.57
CA ALA A 147 12.04 10.59 -13.61
C ALA A 147 11.18 9.32 -13.58
N LEU A 148 11.80 8.14 -13.38
CA LEU A 148 11.09 6.87 -13.22
C LEU A 148 10.22 6.86 -11.96
N THR A 149 10.71 7.41 -10.85
CA THR A 149 9.97 7.49 -9.58
C THR A 149 8.74 8.41 -9.71
N VAL A 150 8.92 9.63 -10.21
CA VAL A 150 7.83 10.62 -10.34
C VAL A 150 6.85 10.21 -11.44
N GLY A 151 7.35 9.83 -12.62
CA GLY A 151 6.52 9.38 -13.75
C GLY A 151 5.79 8.07 -13.44
N GLY A 152 6.46 7.13 -12.79
CA GLY A 152 5.88 5.86 -12.34
C GLY A 152 4.75 6.05 -11.32
N LYS A 153 4.93 6.92 -10.31
CA LYS A 153 3.84 7.30 -9.40
C LYS A 153 2.70 7.99 -10.19
N ALA A 154 2.98 8.91 -11.11
CA ALA A 154 1.94 9.59 -11.89
C ALA A 154 1.09 8.63 -12.75
N MET A 155 1.72 7.72 -13.50
CA MET A 155 1.03 6.68 -14.27
C MET A 155 0.27 5.71 -13.35
N GLY A 156 0.93 5.28 -12.26
CA GLY A 156 0.36 4.39 -11.26
C GLY A 156 -0.93 4.94 -10.64
N LYS A 157 -1.01 6.25 -10.37
CA LYS A 157 -2.21 6.88 -9.81
C LYS A 157 -3.42 6.81 -10.74
N SER A 158 -3.23 7.01 -12.04
CA SER A 158 -4.31 6.86 -13.03
C SER A 158 -4.80 5.40 -13.07
N PHE A 159 -3.86 4.44 -13.11
CA PHE A 159 -4.18 3.01 -13.08
C PHE A 159 -4.91 2.60 -11.79
N ALA A 160 -4.45 3.09 -10.63
CA ALA A 160 -5.04 2.80 -9.32
C ALA A 160 -6.50 3.26 -9.20
N ILE A 161 -6.84 4.39 -9.80
CA ILE A 161 -8.22 4.93 -9.81
C ILE A 161 -9.11 4.11 -10.74
N HIS A 162 -8.67 3.90 -11.99
CA HIS A 162 -9.46 3.17 -13.00
C HIS A 162 -9.71 1.70 -12.65
N TYR A 163 -8.69 1.00 -12.11
CA TYR A 163 -8.78 -0.42 -11.74
C TYR A 163 -8.91 -0.65 -10.22
N SER A 164 -9.34 0.38 -9.49
CA SER A 164 -9.46 0.37 -8.01
C SER A 164 -10.18 -0.87 -7.47
N THR A 165 -11.30 -1.26 -8.09
CA THR A 165 -12.10 -2.43 -7.65
C THR A 165 -11.33 -3.74 -7.81
N ASP A 166 -10.67 -3.96 -8.94
CA ASP A 166 -9.93 -5.19 -9.23
C ASP A 166 -8.65 -5.30 -8.40
N ILE A 167 -7.92 -4.19 -8.23
CA ILE A 167 -6.73 -4.11 -7.37
C ILE A 167 -7.10 -4.47 -5.93
N VAL A 168 -8.15 -3.86 -5.37
CA VAL A 168 -8.57 -4.15 -4.00
C VAL A 168 -9.16 -5.56 -3.85
N LEU A 169 -9.80 -6.11 -4.89
CA LEU A 169 -10.20 -7.51 -4.90
C LEU A 169 -8.98 -8.45 -4.90
N PHE A 170 -7.92 -8.13 -5.66
CA PHE A 170 -6.67 -8.89 -5.68
C PHE A 170 -5.97 -8.86 -4.32
N ILE A 171 -5.89 -7.69 -3.67
CA ILE A 171 -5.36 -7.55 -2.31
C ILE A 171 -6.21 -8.36 -1.32
N GLY A 172 -7.54 -8.29 -1.44
CA GLY A 172 -8.48 -9.10 -0.63
C GLY A 172 -8.28 -10.61 -0.82
N LYS A 173 -8.03 -11.07 -2.07
CA LYS A 173 -7.68 -12.46 -2.37
C LYS A 173 -6.34 -12.86 -1.76
N LEU A 174 -5.33 -11.99 -1.80
CA LEU A 174 -4.03 -12.24 -1.18
C LEU A 174 -4.17 -12.43 0.34
N PHE A 175 -4.89 -11.53 1.03
CA PHE A 175 -5.18 -11.68 2.47
C PHE A 175 -6.00 -12.93 2.79
N TYR A 176 -6.98 -13.29 1.95
CA TYR A 176 -7.76 -14.52 2.12
C TYR A 176 -6.88 -15.78 2.02
N VAL A 177 -5.99 -15.85 1.01
CA VAL A 177 -5.03 -16.96 0.87
C VAL A 177 -4.05 -16.98 2.05
N LEU A 178 -3.57 -15.81 2.48
CA LEU A 178 -2.64 -15.67 3.60
C LEU A 178 -3.26 -16.18 4.92
N GLU A 179 -4.50 -15.77 5.24
CA GLU A 179 -5.25 -16.25 6.41
C GLU A 179 -5.53 -17.76 6.33
N HIS A 180 -5.87 -18.29 5.15
CA HIS A 180 -6.16 -19.71 4.98
C HIS A 180 -4.91 -20.59 5.07
N ARG A 181 -3.75 -20.10 4.62
CA ARG A 181 -2.46 -20.83 4.64
C ARG A 181 -1.74 -20.71 5.98
N LEU A 182 -1.79 -19.56 6.64
CA LEU A 182 -1.11 -19.32 7.93
C LEU A 182 -1.98 -19.56 9.17
N LYS A 183 -3.28 -19.87 9.02
CA LYS A 183 -4.25 -20.12 10.10
C LYS A 183 -4.44 -18.99 11.13
N ILE A 184 -3.87 -17.80 10.88
CA ILE A 184 -4.01 -16.64 11.77
C ILE A 184 -5.42 -16.08 11.61
N ARG A 185 -6.34 -16.44 12.51
CA ARG A 185 -7.72 -15.90 12.53
C ARG A 185 -7.75 -14.44 12.96
N ILE A 186 -7.39 -13.53 12.06
CA ILE A 186 -7.48 -12.08 12.30
C ILE A 186 -8.96 -11.65 12.25
N PHE A 187 -9.78 -12.32 11.44
CA PHE A 187 -11.15 -11.89 11.15
C PHE A 187 -12.21 -12.71 11.86
N THR A 188 -12.50 -12.36 13.12
CA THR A 188 -13.78 -12.75 13.75
C THR A 188 -14.86 -11.74 13.34
N PRO A 189 -15.80 -12.10 12.44
CA PRO A 189 -16.90 -11.19 12.12
C PRO A 189 -17.79 -11.02 13.36
N LYS A 190 -17.96 -9.78 13.85
CA LYS A 190 -19.01 -9.47 14.83
C LYS A 190 -20.36 -9.84 14.22
N ARG A 191 -20.87 -11.01 14.60
CA ARG A 191 -22.17 -11.54 14.19
C ARG A 191 -23.23 -10.54 14.60
N LYS A 192 -23.77 -9.76 13.65
CA LYS A 192 -24.94 -8.91 13.91
C LYS A 192 -26.03 -9.81 14.45
N GLN A 193 -26.33 -9.65 15.73
CA GLN A 193 -27.44 -10.33 16.38
C GLN A 193 -28.71 -9.93 15.62
N LYS A 194 -29.44 -10.91 15.07
CA LYS A 194 -30.74 -10.64 14.43
C LYS A 194 -31.68 -10.11 15.50
N THR A 195 -31.82 -8.80 15.62
CA THR A 195 -32.95 -8.19 16.30
C THR A 195 -34.20 -8.62 15.54
N ASN A 196 -34.97 -9.48 16.19
CA ASN A 196 -36.06 -10.22 15.55
C ASN A 196 -37.31 -9.33 15.50
N THR A 197 -37.28 -8.32 14.64
CA THR A 197 -38.41 -7.39 14.43
C THR A 197 -39.56 -8.12 13.77
N LYS A 198 -40.39 -8.78 14.59
CA LYS A 198 -41.65 -9.42 14.20
C LYS A 198 -42.55 -8.39 13.52
N ARG A 199 -42.57 -8.41 12.19
CA ARG A 199 -43.41 -7.50 11.39
C ARG A 199 -44.73 -8.19 11.03
N GLY A 200 -45.82 -7.68 11.59
CA GLY A 200 -47.19 -7.97 11.15
C GLY A 200 -47.84 -9.22 11.75
N ASN A 201 -48.77 -9.01 12.68
CA ASN A 201 -49.95 -9.86 12.73
C ASN A 201 -51.17 -8.98 12.40
N LYS A 202 -51.89 -9.33 11.33
CA LYS A 202 -53.10 -8.63 10.91
C LYS A 202 -54.23 -8.99 11.88
N ARG A 203 -54.87 -8.00 12.51
CA ARG A 203 -56.29 -8.11 12.88
C ARG A 203 -56.98 -6.80 12.53
N ALA A 204 -57.68 -6.81 11.40
CA ALA A 204 -58.70 -5.81 11.12
C ALA A 204 -59.76 -5.90 12.22
N ARG A 205 -60.07 -4.77 12.84
CA ARG A 205 -61.19 -4.67 13.78
C ARG A 205 -62.37 -4.09 13.00
N THR A 206 -63.01 -4.94 12.21
CA THR A 206 -64.40 -4.71 11.82
C THR A 206 -65.20 -4.70 13.11
N ASN A 207 -65.97 -3.65 13.37
CA ASN A 207 -67.16 -3.71 14.20
C ASN A 207 -68.06 -2.55 13.77
N GLN A 208 -69.16 -2.92 13.13
CA GLN A 208 -70.22 -2.04 12.71
C GLN A 208 -71.44 -2.37 13.58
N SER A 209 -72.16 -1.34 14.03
CA SER A 209 -73.53 -1.39 14.59
C SER A 209 -73.82 -2.32 15.79
N ALA A 210 -74.12 -1.71 16.93
CA ALA A 210 -75.43 -1.82 17.59
C ALA A 210 -75.74 -0.46 18.24
#